data_AF-A0A2S8RPY0-F1
#
_entry.id   AF-A0A2S8RPY0-F1
#
_cell.length_a   1.000
_cell.length_b   1.000
_cell.length_c   1.000
_cell.angle_alpha   90.00
_cell.angle_beta   90.00
_cell.angle_gamma   90.00
#
_symmetry.space_group_name_H-M   'P 1'
#
loop_
_entity.id
_entity.type
_entity.pdbx_description
1 polymer ?
#
loop_
_entity_poly.entity_id
_entity_poly.type
_entity_poly.pdbx_seq_one_letter_code
_entity_poly.pdbx_strand_id
1 'polypeptide(L)'
;MSETRPDDVQVKYREVFSIDIQTEFENFKSDIEEADVIISQPVADNYRDVEWLSTDWLCHNRSSHSRLIIVPAIYHRGQIPQCFPLKDFYDGRLAYHDAHAIDYFLEGKDVNSFLSDTQRSDFFQPDFVRSEAFLTTRELLRREHAAGCNVLVSDIIEAYSTTDQPLFAVNHPSRAVLATLGNRVLDMLGVEWRIPSAGAEVLDQIVIAPYLSAAIALGHEGTGLRLDEMRSQSTWESRAEYFSHVFDAYRAIGAERLREAMSGNGELTAYLQRFRRSKGAVQFEDRRKLVESLYRTFLGREPNSGEVLHHLQSLESRGFDALVTVFPSSQEFHAAGGGRTLDARFPFNGD
;
A
#
# COMPACT_ATOMS: atom_id res chain seq x y z
N MET A 1 -33.87 -20.56 9.08
CA MET A 1 -33.18 -19.30 8.73
C MET A 1 -33.80 -18.87 7.42
N SER A 2 -34.46 -17.71 7.35
CA SER A 2 -35.08 -17.28 6.10
C SER A 2 -33.98 -16.95 5.10
N GLU A 3 -34.10 -17.43 3.87
CA GLU A 3 -33.31 -16.96 2.74
C GLU A 3 -33.58 -15.47 2.54
N THR A 4 -32.73 -14.60 3.08
CA THR A 4 -32.75 -13.17 2.74
C THR A 4 -32.44 -13.05 1.26
N ARG A 5 -33.39 -12.54 0.47
CA ARG A 5 -33.17 -12.36 -0.97
C ARG A 5 -32.39 -11.06 -1.19
N PRO A 6 -31.61 -10.93 -2.29
CA PRO A 6 -30.91 -9.69 -2.62
C PRO A 6 -31.83 -8.45 -2.64
N ASP A 7 -33.10 -8.65 -3.00
CA ASP A 7 -34.13 -7.60 -3.06
C ASP A 7 -34.59 -7.10 -1.67
N ASP A 8 -34.26 -7.83 -0.60
CA ASP A 8 -34.59 -7.46 0.79
C ASP A 8 -33.52 -6.56 1.43
N VAL A 9 -32.43 -6.26 0.70
CA VAL A 9 -31.28 -5.49 1.21
C VAL A 9 -31.23 -4.12 0.55
N GLN A 10 -31.42 -3.06 1.34
CA GLN A 10 -31.16 -1.70 0.90
C GLN A 10 -29.69 -1.34 1.16
N VAL A 11 -28.95 -1.02 0.09
CA VAL A 11 -27.55 -0.58 0.20
C VAL A 11 -27.47 0.93 -0.02
N LYS A 12 -26.85 1.63 0.94
CA LYS A 12 -26.48 3.04 0.82
C LYS A 12 -24.94 3.14 0.84
N TYR A 13 -24.36 4.03 0.05
CA TYR A 13 -22.92 4.27 -0.01
C TYR A 13 -22.59 5.73 0.33
N ARG A 14 -21.49 5.91 1.08
CA ARG A 14 -20.99 7.22 1.52
C ARG A 14 -19.48 7.27 1.31
N GLU A 15 -19.05 8.09 0.36
CA GLU A 15 -17.63 8.33 0.10
C GLU A 15 -17.14 9.53 0.91
N VAL A 16 -16.35 9.28 1.95
CA VAL A 16 -15.93 10.31 2.91
C VAL A 16 -15.10 11.44 2.29
N PHE A 17 -14.44 11.19 1.16
CA PHE A 17 -13.64 12.20 0.46
C PHE A 17 -14.48 13.12 -0.45
N SER A 18 -15.66 12.67 -0.91
CA SER A 18 -16.51 13.40 -1.86
C SER A 18 -17.81 13.93 -1.27
N ILE A 19 -18.23 13.42 -0.09
CA ILE A 19 -19.41 13.91 0.62
C ILE A 19 -19.30 15.41 0.95
N ASP A 20 -20.41 16.14 0.78
CA ASP A 20 -20.51 17.54 1.16
C ASP A 20 -20.69 17.65 2.68
N ILE A 21 -19.60 17.99 3.35
CA ILE A 21 -19.56 18.02 4.81
C ILE A 21 -20.42 19.13 5.44
N GLN A 22 -20.86 20.11 4.65
CA GLN A 22 -21.67 21.22 5.14
C GLN A 22 -23.17 20.89 5.18
N THR A 23 -23.62 19.95 4.36
CA THR A 23 -25.05 19.73 4.10
C THR A 23 -25.51 18.30 4.40
N GLU A 24 -24.61 17.31 4.34
CA GLU A 24 -25.00 15.90 4.41
C GLU A 24 -25.03 15.31 5.83
N PHE A 25 -24.70 16.09 6.87
CA PHE A 25 -24.60 15.57 8.25
C PHE A 25 -25.89 14.86 8.70
N GLU A 26 -27.07 15.48 8.53
CA GLU A 26 -28.33 14.90 9.00
C GLU A 26 -28.71 13.63 8.22
N ASN A 27 -28.47 13.60 6.90
CA ASN A 27 -28.70 12.42 6.08
C ASN A 27 -27.75 11.27 6.49
N PHE A 28 -26.47 11.58 6.67
CA PHE A 28 -25.46 10.63 7.10
C PHE A 28 -25.83 10.04 8.46
N LYS A 29 -26.15 10.90 9.43
CA LYS A 29 -26.57 10.47 10.77
C LYS A 29 -27.80 9.57 10.71
N SER A 30 -28.83 9.95 9.95
CA SER A 30 -30.03 9.14 9.75
C SER A 30 -29.70 7.76 9.18
N ASP A 31 -28.81 7.67 8.19
CA ASP A 31 -28.38 6.37 7.65
C ASP A 31 -27.67 5.51 8.69
N ILE A 32 -26.81 6.11 9.52
CA ILE A 32 -26.07 5.39 10.57
C ILE A 32 -27.00 4.90 11.69
N GLU A 33 -28.02 5.68 12.05
CA GLU A 33 -29.02 5.31 13.05
C GLU A 33 -29.95 4.19 12.56
N GLU A 34 -30.30 4.19 11.27
CA GLU A 34 -31.22 3.22 10.65
C GLU A 34 -30.54 1.91 10.20
N ALA A 35 -29.22 1.91 9.99
CA ALA A 35 -28.51 0.78 9.42
C ALA A 35 -28.45 -0.45 10.36
N ASP A 36 -28.90 -1.61 9.85
CA ASP A 36 -28.68 -2.92 10.49
C ASP A 36 -27.20 -3.35 10.46
N VAL A 37 -26.49 -2.98 9.38
CA VAL A 37 -25.08 -3.30 9.16
C VAL A 37 -24.38 -2.07 8.59
N ILE A 38 -23.25 -1.71 9.20
CA ILE A 38 -22.36 -0.66 8.72
C ILE A 38 -21.04 -1.31 8.35
N ILE A 39 -20.61 -1.14 7.10
CA ILE A 39 -19.28 -1.56 6.63
C ILE A 39 -18.49 -0.29 6.37
N SER A 40 -17.38 -0.10 7.10
CA SER A 40 -16.58 1.13 7.01
C SER A 40 -15.10 0.83 6.83
N GLN A 41 -14.40 1.71 6.12
CA GLN A 41 -12.95 1.81 6.26
C GLN A 41 -12.60 2.64 7.50
N PRO A 42 -11.39 2.47 8.08
CA PRO A 42 -10.88 3.36 9.11
C PRO A 42 -10.79 4.79 8.60
N VAL A 43 -11.41 5.72 9.33
CA VAL A 43 -11.34 7.17 9.10
C VAL A 43 -10.91 7.81 10.41
N ALA A 44 -9.83 8.60 10.34
CA ALA A 44 -9.27 9.28 11.49
C ALA A 44 -10.23 10.32 12.06
N ASP A 45 -10.07 10.62 13.34
CA ASP A 45 -10.80 11.72 13.98
C ASP A 45 -10.45 13.05 13.32
N ASN A 46 -11.44 13.93 13.24
CA ASN A 46 -11.34 15.24 12.59
C ASN A 46 -10.90 15.18 11.12
N TYR A 47 -11.12 14.06 10.43
CA TYR A 47 -10.89 13.99 9.00
C TYR A 47 -11.79 15.02 8.28
N ARG A 48 -11.15 15.90 7.47
CA ARG A 48 -11.80 17.05 6.81
C ARG A 48 -12.49 18.01 7.78
N ASP A 49 -11.88 18.22 8.95
CA ASP A 49 -12.31 19.18 9.97
C ASP A 49 -13.71 18.91 10.54
N VAL A 50 -14.15 17.65 10.49
CA VAL A 50 -15.43 17.20 11.07
C VAL A 50 -15.25 15.90 11.86
N GLU A 51 -15.97 15.78 12.97
CA GLU A 51 -15.93 14.57 13.82
C GLU A 51 -16.76 13.43 13.23
N TRP A 52 -17.88 13.74 12.58
CA TRP A 52 -18.90 12.76 12.23
C TRP A 52 -18.53 11.79 11.10
N LEU A 53 -17.40 12.02 10.42
CA LEU A 53 -16.86 11.07 9.45
C LEU A 53 -15.99 9.98 10.07
N SER A 54 -15.56 10.14 11.33
CA SER A 54 -14.59 9.22 11.94
C SER A 54 -15.21 7.88 12.28
N THR A 55 -14.38 6.83 12.26
CA THR A 55 -14.83 5.49 12.69
C THR A 55 -15.17 5.45 14.18
N ASP A 56 -14.57 6.31 15.00
CA ASP A 56 -14.94 6.46 16.42
C ASP A 56 -16.34 7.05 16.56
N TRP A 57 -16.70 8.04 15.75
CA TRP A 57 -18.05 8.59 15.75
C TRP A 57 -19.09 7.54 15.35
N LEU A 58 -18.81 6.73 14.31
CA LEU A 58 -19.66 5.57 13.96
C LEU A 58 -19.79 4.58 15.12
N CYS A 59 -18.72 4.42 15.90
CA CYS A 59 -18.72 3.53 17.04
C CYS A 59 -19.72 3.98 18.13
N HIS A 60 -19.86 5.28 18.33
CA HIS A 60 -20.68 5.87 19.39
C HIS A 60 -22.11 6.22 18.96
N ASN A 61 -22.36 6.41 17.66
CA ASN A 61 -23.64 6.95 17.15
C ASN A 61 -24.50 5.93 16.38
N ARG A 62 -24.00 4.73 16.11
CA ARG A 62 -24.84 3.66 15.53
C ARG A 62 -25.88 3.16 16.53
N SER A 63 -27.00 2.62 16.01
CA SER A 63 -27.96 1.88 16.83
C SER A 63 -27.31 0.68 17.55
N SER A 64 -27.75 0.37 18.76
CA SER A 64 -27.22 -0.76 19.55
C SER A 64 -27.45 -2.12 18.90
N HIS A 65 -28.41 -2.21 17.97
CA HIS A 65 -28.69 -3.41 17.19
C HIS A 65 -27.85 -3.48 15.90
N SER A 66 -27.17 -2.39 15.54
CA SER A 66 -26.37 -2.29 14.33
C SER A 66 -25.03 -3.00 14.49
N ARG A 67 -24.64 -3.75 13.45
CA ARG A 67 -23.33 -4.38 13.38
C ARG A 67 -22.36 -3.51 12.59
N LEU A 68 -21.30 -3.06 13.25
CA LEU A 68 -20.18 -2.37 12.60
C LEU A 68 -19.10 -3.39 12.19
N ILE A 69 -18.71 -3.36 10.92
CA ILE A 69 -17.62 -4.15 10.33
C ILE A 69 -16.60 -3.17 9.74
N ILE A 70 -15.41 -3.13 10.30
CA ILE A 70 -14.29 -2.33 9.83
C ILE A 70 -13.45 -3.18 8.86
N VAL A 71 -13.32 -2.69 7.63
CA VAL A 71 -12.51 -3.29 6.56
C VAL A 71 -11.30 -2.40 6.26
N PRO A 72 -10.11 -2.92 5.93
CA PRO A 72 -8.92 -2.10 5.75
C PRO A 72 -9.03 -1.10 4.61
N ALA A 73 -8.44 0.08 4.82
CA ALA A 73 -8.05 0.97 3.73
C ALA A 73 -6.82 0.39 3.03
N ILE A 74 -7.02 -0.17 1.84
CA ILE A 74 -5.95 -0.84 1.09
C ILE A 74 -4.97 0.21 0.56
N TYR A 75 -3.72 0.10 0.98
CA TYR A 75 -2.59 0.78 0.36
C TYR A 75 -1.37 -0.14 0.41
N HIS A 76 -0.86 -0.53 -0.75
CA HIS A 76 0.26 -1.45 -0.89
C HIS A 76 1.07 -1.10 -2.14
N ARG A 77 2.41 -1.09 -2.01
CA ARG A 77 3.32 -0.67 -3.08
C ARG A 77 4.23 -1.78 -3.58
N GLY A 78 4.03 -3.03 -3.17
CA GLY A 78 5.02 -4.09 -3.37
C GLY A 78 5.33 -4.37 -4.85
N GLN A 79 4.33 -4.29 -5.73
CA GLN A 79 4.53 -4.46 -7.18
C GLN A 79 5.09 -3.20 -7.86
N ILE A 80 4.75 -2.02 -7.32
CA ILE A 80 5.10 -0.72 -7.88
C ILE A 80 5.81 0.13 -6.82
N PRO A 81 6.98 -0.31 -6.31
CA PRO A 81 7.64 0.30 -5.15
C PRO A 81 8.11 1.74 -5.42
N GLN A 82 8.16 2.14 -6.69
CA GLN A 82 8.48 3.49 -7.13
C GLN A 82 7.31 4.49 -7.05
N CYS A 83 6.09 4.03 -6.80
CA CYS A 83 4.87 4.84 -6.91
C CYS A 83 4.53 5.53 -5.58
N PHE A 84 4.36 6.85 -5.56
CA PHE A 84 4.05 7.63 -4.34
C PHE A 84 3.00 8.71 -4.60
N PRO A 85 2.07 8.96 -3.65
CA PRO A 85 1.25 10.15 -3.71
C PRO A 85 2.07 11.41 -3.36
N LEU A 86 1.86 12.50 -4.09
CA LEU A 86 2.34 13.84 -3.72
C LEU A 86 1.13 14.77 -3.65
N LYS A 87 0.77 15.16 -2.42
CA LYS A 87 -0.52 15.83 -2.10
C LYS A 87 -0.78 17.10 -2.93
N ASP A 88 0.26 17.86 -3.27
CA ASP A 88 0.12 19.16 -3.97
C ASP A 88 0.25 19.07 -5.49
N PHE A 89 0.36 17.87 -6.05
CA PHE A 89 0.70 17.67 -7.47
C PHE A 89 -0.33 16.84 -8.24
N TYR A 90 -1.57 16.82 -7.75
CA TYR A 90 -2.70 16.24 -8.47
C TYR A 90 -3.21 17.19 -9.56
N ASP A 91 -3.02 16.82 -10.82
CA ASP A 91 -3.53 17.54 -12.00
C ASP A 91 -4.77 16.86 -12.64
N GLY A 92 -5.37 15.90 -11.94
CA GLY A 92 -6.44 15.05 -12.45
C GLY A 92 -5.96 13.84 -13.26
N ARG A 93 -4.72 13.85 -13.79
CA ARG A 93 -4.11 12.74 -14.53
C ARG A 93 -3.12 11.93 -13.69
N LEU A 94 -2.42 12.58 -12.77
CA LEU A 94 -1.36 11.99 -11.94
C LEU A 94 -1.74 12.06 -10.46
N ALA A 95 -2.46 11.05 -9.96
CA ALA A 95 -2.66 10.85 -8.52
C ALA A 95 -1.39 10.33 -7.83
N TYR A 96 -0.52 9.70 -8.60
CA TYR A 96 0.70 9.09 -8.13
C TYR A 96 1.86 9.47 -9.04
N HIS A 97 3.02 9.61 -8.41
CA HIS A 97 4.26 9.96 -9.08
C HIS A 97 5.29 8.88 -8.89
N ASP A 98 6.11 8.72 -9.91
CA ASP A 98 7.22 7.80 -9.91
C ASP A 98 8.45 8.50 -9.30
N ALA A 99 8.94 7.99 -8.17
CA ALA A 99 10.07 8.56 -7.45
C ALA A 99 11.34 8.67 -8.31
N HIS A 100 11.58 7.71 -9.21
CA HIS A 100 12.75 7.73 -10.09
C HIS A 100 12.54 8.69 -11.26
N ALA A 101 11.31 8.84 -11.76
CA ALA A 101 11.03 9.83 -12.79
C ALA A 101 11.32 11.25 -12.27
N ILE A 102 10.92 11.56 -11.02
CA ILE A 102 11.25 12.84 -10.39
C ILE A 102 12.76 12.97 -10.20
N ASP A 103 13.45 11.94 -9.68
CA ASP A 103 14.90 11.98 -9.44
C ASP A 103 15.68 12.24 -10.75
N TYR A 104 15.32 11.53 -11.83
CA TYR A 104 15.91 11.73 -13.15
C TYR A 104 15.66 13.15 -13.68
N PHE A 105 14.43 13.65 -13.56
CA PHE A 105 14.09 15.01 -13.97
C PHE A 105 14.92 16.06 -13.21
N LEU A 106 15.05 15.90 -11.89
CA LEU A 106 15.80 16.83 -11.04
C LEU A 106 17.32 16.79 -11.26
N GLU A 107 17.85 15.66 -11.74
CA GLU A 107 19.23 15.49 -12.22
C GLU A 107 19.45 16.05 -13.63
N GLY A 108 18.40 16.54 -14.31
CA GLY A 108 18.47 17.05 -15.67
C GLY A 108 18.55 15.97 -16.76
N LYS A 109 18.19 14.73 -16.42
CA LYS A 109 18.07 13.64 -17.40
C LYS A 109 16.74 13.73 -18.14
N ASP A 110 16.72 13.25 -19.38
CA ASP A 110 15.51 13.23 -20.19
C ASP A 110 14.66 11.96 -19.99
N VAL A 111 13.46 11.99 -20.54
CA VAL A 111 12.50 10.87 -20.45
C VAL A 111 13.06 9.59 -21.09
N ASN A 112 13.85 9.70 -22.16
CA ASN A 112 14.43 8.55 -22.85
C ASN A 112 15.48 7.84 -21.98
N SER A 113 16.30 8.59 -21.25
CA SER A 113 17.27 8.05 -20.29
C SER A 113 16.55 7.29 -19.18
N PHE A 114 15.47 7.87 -18.64
CA PHE A 114 14.62 7.22 -17.64
C PHE A 114 13.98 5.92 -18.15
N LEU A 115 13.38 5.95 -19.34
CA LEU A 115 12.76 4.77 -19.95
C LEU A 115 13.79 3.68 -20.21
N SER A 116 14.94 4.03 -20.79
CA SER A 116 16.02 3.10 -21.08
C SER A 116 16.55 2.40 -19.83
N ASP A 117 16.76 3.15 -18.74
CA ASP A 117 17.27 2.56 -17.49
C ASP A 117 16.22 1.68 -16.80
N THR A 118 14.97 2.13 -16.73
CA THR A 118 13.89 1.41 -16.01
C THR A 118 13.38 0.16 -16.74
N GLN A 119 13.71 0.02 -18.03
CA GLN A 119 13.49 -1.19 -18.82
C GLN A 119 14.57 -2.27 -18.59
N ARG A 120 15.68 -1.95 -17.92
CA ARG A 120 16.70 -2.97 -17.63
C ARG A 120 16.22 -3.96 -16.58
N SER A 121 16.51 -5.24 -16.79
CA SER A 121 16.19 -6.32 -15.84
C SER A 121 16.94 -6.19 -14.51
N ASP A 122 18.05 -5.45 -14.48
CA ASP A 122 18.87 -5.20 -13.29
C ASP A 122 18.62 -3.81 -12.66
N PHE A 123 17.58 -3.07 -13.10
CA PHE A 123 17.29 -1.75 -12.55
C PHE A 123 17.00 -1.82 -11.04
N PHE A 124 16.13 -2.72 -10.59
CA PHE A 124 16.05 -3.11 -9.18
C PHE A 124 16.83 -4.39 -8.92
N GLN A 125 17.51 -4.43 -7.78
CA GLN A 125 18.02 -5.70 -7.25
C GLN A 125 16.84 -6.52 -6.68
N PRO A 126 16.79 -7.85 -6.87
CA PRO A 126 15.69 -8.67 -6.38
C PRO A 126 15.42 -8.51 -4.87
N ASP A 127 16.48 -8.51 -4.07
CA ASP A 127 16.38 -8.33 -2.61
C ASP A 127 15.75 -6.99 -2.23
N PHE A 128 16.00 -5.93 -3.01
CA PHE A 128 15.39 -4.62 -2.79
C PHE A 128 13.88 -4.68 -3.00
N VAL A 129 13.43 -5.28 -4.10
CA VAL A 129 11.99 -5.39 -4.42
C VAL A 129 11.27 -6.21 -3.35
N ARG A 130 11.84 -7.37 -2.97
CA ARG A 130 11.27 -8.23 -1.92
C ARG A 130 11.23 -7.52 -0.56
N SER A 131 12.26 -6.75 -0.23
CA SER A 131 12.27 -5.93 0.97
C SER A 131 11.17 -4.88 0.97
N GLU A 132 10.98 -4.14 -0.13
CA GLU A 132 9.91 -3.13 -0.23
C GLU A 132 8.52 -3.76 -0.18
N ALA A 133 8.31 -4.88 -0.87
CA ALA A 133 7.06 -5.64 -0.81
C ALA A 133 6.77 -6.16 0.61
N PHE A 134 7.79 -6.65 1.32
CA PHE A 134 7.65 -7.05 2.71
C PHE A 134 7.28 -5.86 3.61
N LEU A 135 8.01 -4.74 3.51
CA LEU A 135 7.76 -3.55 4.33
C LEU A 135 6.35 -2.99 4.14
N THR A 136 5.86 -2.91 2.90
CA THR A 136 4.52 -2.38 2.63
C THR A 136 3.41 -3.36 3.07
N THR A 137 3.61 -4.68 2.96
CA THR A 137 2.69 -5.67 3.53
C THR A 137 2.62 -5.56 5.06
N ARG A 138 3.76 -5.39 5.73
CA ARG A 138 3.79 -5.24 7.18
C ARG A 138 3.16 -3.94 7.65
N GLU A 139 3.34 -2.84 6.91
CA GLU A 139 2.66 -1.58 7.22
C GLU A 139 1.14 -1.67 7.03
N LEU A 140 0.67 -2.40 6.02
CA LEU A 140 -0.75 -2.70 5.87
C LEU A 140 -1.29 -3.51 7.05
N LEU A 141 -0.60 -4.60 7.44
CA LEU A 141 -0.98 -5.42 8.60
C LEU A 141 -0.98 -4.61 9.91
N ARG A 142 0.01 -3.73 10.10
CA ARG A 142 0.07 -2.84 11.25
C ARG A 142 -1.15 -1.92 11.31
N ARG A 143 -1.54 -1.30 10.19
CA ARG A 143 -2.73 -0.43 10.10
C ARG A 143 -4.03 -1.19 10.32
N GLU A 144 -4.13 -2.41 9.79
CA GLU A 144 -5.27 -3.30 10.04
C GLU A 144 -5.50 -3.54 11.53
N HIS A 145 -4.44 -3.94 12.24
CA HIS A 145 -4.49 -4.17 13.69
C HIS A 145 -4.75 -2.89 14.48
N ALA A 146 -4.04 -1.81 14.14
CA ALA A 146 -4.19 -0.53 14.84
C ALA A 146 -5.61 0.04 14.72
N ALA A 147 -6.28 -0.17 13.58
CA ALA A 147 -7.64 0.26 13.36
C ALA A 147 -8.71 -0.75 13.85
N GLY A 148 -8.30 -1.88 14.43
CA GLY A 148 -9.24 -2.91 14.88
C GLY A 148 -10.07 -3.52 13.74
N CYS A 149 -9.48 -3.67 12.55
CA CYS A 149 -10.19 -4.23 11.40
C CYS A 149 -10.73 -5.63 11.72
N ASN A 150 -11.99 -5.87 11.36
CA ASN A 150 -12.65 -7.15 11.59
C ASN A 150 -12.26 -8.21 10.56
N VAL A 151 -11.85 -7.76 9.37
CA VAL A 151 -11.30 -8.59 8.30
C VAL A 151 -9.95 -8.03 7.88
N LEU A 152 -9.02 -8.91 7.52
CA LEU A 152 -7.69 -8.54 7.03
C LEU A 152 -7.62 -8.74 5.51
N VAL A 153 -6.73 -8.01 4.85
CA VAL A 153 -6.43 -8.11 3.42
C VAL A 153 -4.93 -8.24 3.14
N SER A 154 -4.07 -7.96 4.11
CA SER A 154 -2.62 -8.13 3.99
C SER A 154 -2.21 -9.54 3.54
N ASP A 155 -2.84 -10.58 4.10
CA ASP A 155 -2.62 -11.98 3.72
C ASP A 155 -3.16 -12.32 2.32
N ILE A 156 -4.28 -11.70 1.93
CA ILE A 156 -4.84 -11.81 0.58
C ILE A 156 -3.85 -11.22 -0.44
N ILE A 157 -3.36 -10.01 -0.20
CA ILE A 157 -2.40 -9.34 -1.09
C ILE A 157 -1.10 -10.14 -1.18
N GLU A 158 -0.59 -10.65 -0.05
CA GLU A 158 0.61 -11.50 -0.02
C GLU A 158 0.42 -12.76 -0.89
N ALA A 159 -0.73 -13.43 -0.81
CA ALA A 159 -1.01 -14.60 -1.63
C ALA A 159 -1.07 -14.29 -3.13
N TYR A 160 -1.80 -13.24 -3.53
CA TYR A 160 -1.93 -12.86 -4.95
C TYR A 160 -0.66 -12.23 -5.53
N SER A 161 0.23 -11.68 -4.70
CA SER A 161 1.46 -11.02 -5.17
C SER A 161 2.42 -11.93 -5.92
N THR A 162 2.18 -13.25 -5.91
CA THR A 162 3.00 -14.24 -6.62
C THR A 162 2.33 -14.82 -7.87
N THR A 163 1.02 -14.63 -8.04
CA THR A 163 0.25 -15.28 -9.13
C THR A 163 -0.40 -14.29 -10.09
N ASP A 164 -0.81 -13.12 -9.60
CA ASP A 164 -1.63 -12.16 -10.34
C ASP A 164 -1.20 -10.71 -10.05
N GLN A 165 -1.92 -9.75 -10.63
CA GLN A 165 -1.85 -8.33 -10.27
C GLN A 165 -2.88 -8.02 -9.17
N PRO A 166 -2.54 -8.09 -7.86
CA PRO A 166 -3.46 -7.75 -6.78
C PRO A 166 -3.88 -6.28 -6.78
N LEU A 167 -3.08 -5.37 -7.33
CA LEU A 167 -3.41 -3.94 -7.40
C LEU A 167 -3.04 -3.31 -8.75
N PHE A 168 -3.92 -2.45 -9.27
CA PHE A 168 -3.68 -1.62 -10.47
C PHE A 168 -2.93 -0.33 -10.15
N ALA A 169 -3.16 0.24 -8.98
CA ALA A 169 -2.43 1.36 -8.40
C ALA A 169 -2.32 1.12 -6.88
N VAL A 170 -1.55 1.93 -6.15
CA VAL A 170 -1.20 1.63 -4.75
C VAL A 170 -2.40 1.39 -3.82
N ASN A 171 -3.58 1.91 -4.15
CA ASN A 171 -4.83 1.75 -3.41
C ASN A 171 -6.00 1.22 -4.27
N HIS A 172 -5.72 0.72 -5.47
CA HIS A 172 -6.73 0.20 -6.40
C HIS A 172 -6.62 -1.32 -6.49
N PRO A 173 -7.22 -2.07 -5.56
CA PRO A 173 -7.22 -3.52 -5.61
C PRO A 173 -7.95 -4.05 -6.84
N SER A 174 -7.51 -5.22 -7.32
CA SER A 174 -8.23 -5.98 -8.33
C SER A 174 -9.53 -6.56 -7.77
N ARG A 175 -10.42 -6.96 -8.68
CA ARG A 175 -11.65 -7.68 -8.37
C ARG A 175 -11.40 -8.94 -7.58
N ALA A 176 -10.31 -9.66 -7.86
CA ALA A 176 -9.96 -10.87 -7.12
C ALA A 176 -9.73 -10.58 -5.63
N VAL A 177 -9.00 -9.50 -5.32
CA VAL A 177 -8.78 -9.02 -3.95
C VAL A 177 -10.10 -8.55 -3.32
N LEU A 178 -10.87 -7.71 -4.02
CA LEU A 178 -12.15 -7.19 -3.52
C LEU A 178 -13.20 -8.28 -3.27
N ALA A 179 -13.32 -9.26 -4.16
CA ALA A 179 -14.22 -10.39 -4.01
C ALA A 179 -13.82 -11.25 -2.82
N THR A 180 -12.52 -11.50 -2.64
CA THR A 180 -12.02 -12.26 -1.49
C THR A 180 -12.32 -11.53 -0.17
N LEU A 181 -12.05 -10.23 -0.10
CA LEU A 181 -12.36 -9.40 1.07
C LEU A 181 -13.87 -9.34 1.34
N GLY A 182 -14.68 -9.10 0.31
CA GLY A 182 -16.14 -9.06 0.42
C GLY A 182 -16.73 -10.39 0.87
N ASN A 183 -16.19 -11.52 0.39
CA ASN A 183 -16.61 -12.84 0.86
C ASN A 183 -16.30 -13.06 2.34
N ARG A 184 -15.18 -12.53 2.88
CA ARG A 184 -14.92 -12.55 4.34
C ARG A 184 -15.95 -11.75 5.12
N VAL A 185 -16.40 -10.61 4.59
CA VAL A 185 -17.48 -9.84 5.21
C VAL A 185 -18.80 -10.61 5.19
N LEU A 186 -19.14 -11.29 4.08
CA LEU A 186 -20.32 -12.13 3.99
C LEU A 186 -20.27 -13.33 4.96
N ASP A 187 -19.10 -13.96 5.10
CA ASP A 187 -18.89 -15.03 6.09
C ASP A 187 -19.17 -14.53 7.52
N MET A 188 -18.67 -13.32 7.86
CA MET A 188 -18.96 -12.70 9.14
C MET A 188 -20.46 -12.48 9.34
N LEU A 189 -21.18 -12.06 8.31
CA LEU A 189 -22.62 -11.83 8.33
C LEU A 189 -23.46 -13.12 8.29
N GLY A 190 -22.85 -14.29 8.09
CA GLY A 190 -23.56 -15.56 7.95
C GLY A 190 -24.33 -15.67 6.64
N VAL A 191 -23.88 -14.96 5.59
CA VAL A 191 -24.51 -14.96 4.26
C VAL A 191 -23.83 -16.02 3.39
N GLU A 192 -24.63 -16.95 2.86
CA GLU A 192 -24.12 -18.06 2.02
C GLU A 192 -23.79 -17.63 0.58
N TRP A 193 -24.31 -16.49 0.13
CA TRP A 193 -23.99 -15.96 -1.20
C TRP A 193 -22.50 -15.62 -1.33
N ARG A 194 -21.94 -15.70 -2.55
CA ARG A 194 -20.52 -15.45 -2.83
C ARG A 194 -20.34 -14.50 -4.00
N ILE A 195 -19.42 -13.55 -3.84
CA ILE A 195 -18.96 -12.64 -4.88
C ILE A 195 -17.98 -13.39 -5.78
N PRO A 196 -18.23 -13.47 -7.10
CA PRO A 196 -17.30 -14.09 -8.05
C PRO A 196 -16.02 -13.25 -8.19
N SER A 197 -14.86 -13.90 -8.16
CA SER A 197 -13.54 -13.28 -8.40
C SER A 197 -13.34 -12.86 -9.85
N ALA A 198 -13.99 -13.53 -10.80
CA ALA A 198 -14.02 -13.15 -12.21
C ALA A 198 -15.12 -12.10 -12.48
N GLY A 199 -14.91 -11.23 -13.47
CA GLY A 199 -15.86 -10.21 -13.89
C GLY A 199 -15.17 -8.90 -14.28
N ALA A 200 -15.96 -7.84 -14.48
CA ALA A 200 -15.42 -6.52 -14.74
C ALA A 200 -14.67 -5.97 -13.53
N GLU A 201 -13.52 -5.38 -13.79
CA GLU A 201 -12.75 -4.62 -12.81
C GLU A 201 -13.47 -3.31 -12.49
N VAL A 202 -13.41 -2.90 -11.22
CA VAL A 202 -14.15 -1.74 -10.70
C VAL A 202 -13.24 -0.58 -10.31
N LEU A 203 -11.93 -0.82 -10.20
CA LEU A 203 -10.90 0.16 -9.82
C LEU A 203 -9.71 0.17 -10.82
N ASP A 204 -9.95 -0.19 -12.07
CA ASP A 204 -8.94 -0.25 -13.13
C ASP A 204 -8.82 1.05 -13.96
N GLN A 205 -9.42 2.16 -13.52
CA GLN A 205 -9.35 3.45 -14.20
C GLN A 205 -7.93 4.04 -14.23
N ILE A 206 -7.08 3.61 -13.30
CA ILE A 206 -5.64 3.86 -13.28
C ILE A 206 -4.93 2.51 -13.15
N VAL A 207 -4.02 2.22 -14.08
CA VAL A 207 -3.15 1.04 -14.04
C VAL A 207 -1.71 1.50 -14.22
N ILE A 208 -0.90 1.29 -13.18
CA ILE A 208 0.53 1.55 -13.18
C ILE A 208 1.26 0.22 -13.35
N ALA A 209 2.00 0.10 -14.44
CA ALA A 209 2.83 -1.06 -14.71
C ALA A 209 4.06 -1.09 -13.78
N PRO A 210 4.42 -2.26 -13.23
CA PRO A 210 5.68 -2.42 -12.54
C PRO A 210 6.85 -2.23 -13.51
N TYR A 211 8.03 -1.93 -12.98
CA TYR A 211 9.25 -1.99 -13.79
C TYR A 211 9.57 -3.45 -14.14
N LEU A 212 10.29 -3.67 -15.25
CA LEU A 212 10.68 -5.02 -15.65
C LEU A 212 11.41 -5.76 -14.52
N SER A 213 12.42 -5.13 -13.92
CA SER A 213 13.15 -5.69 -12.78
C SER A 213 12.29 -6.02 -11.56
N ALA A 214 11.21 -5.25 -11.29
CA ALA A 214 10.26 -5.57 -10.22
C ALA A 214 9.39 -6.79 -10.57
N ALA A 215 8.88 -6.84 -11.80
CA ALA A 215 8.10 -7.97 -12.29
C ALA A 215 8.91 -9.27 -12.23
N ILE A 216 10.17 -9.24 -12.67
CA ILE A 216 11.10 -10.37 -12.59
C ILE A 216 11.32 -10.79 -11.13
N ALA A 217 11.64 -9.86 -10.24
CA ALA A 217 11.95 -10.16 -8.84
C ALA A 217 10.79 -10.82 -8.07
N LEU A 218 9.55 -10.51 -8.47
CA LEU A 218 8.32 -11.06 -7.91
C LEU A 218 7.80 -12.30 -8.66
N GLY A 219 8.49 -12.75 -9.72
CA GLY A 219 8.11 -13.94 -10.47
C GLY A 219 6.94 -13.75 -11.42
N HIS A 220 6.67 -12.52 -11.85
CA HIS A 220 5.60 -12.20 -12.81
C HIS A 220 6.02 -12.33 -14.29
N GLU A 221 7.12 -13.02 -14.58
CA GLU A 221 7.50 -13.31 -15.96
C GLU A 221 6.43 -14.20 -16.62
N GLY A 222 5.83 -13.72 -17.72
CA GLY A 222 4.84 -14.49 -18.49
C GLY A 222 3.40 -14.44 -17.97
N THR A 223 3.09 -13.63 -16.96
CA THR A 223 1.71 -13.48 -16.42
C THR A 223 0.80 -12.57 -17.26
N GLY A 224 1.27 -12.09 -18.41
CA GLY A 224 0.50 -11.20 -19.29
C GLY A 224 0.39 -9.75 -18.81
N LEU A 225 1.18 -9.34 -17.81
CA LEU A 225 1.29 -7.94 -17.39
C LEU A 225 1.69 -7.05 -18.57
N ARG A 226 0.97 -5.94 -18.74
CA ARG A 226 1.24 -4.91 -19.74
C ARG A 226 2.35 -3.99 -19.26
N LEU A 227 3.61 -4.44 -19.34
CA LEU A 227 4.76 -3.67 -18.82
C LEU A 227 5.05 -2.39 -19.61
N ASP A 228 4.64 -2.35 -20.87
CA ASP A 228 4.87 -1.25 -21.81
C ASP A 228 3.66 -0.33 -22.01
N GLU A 229 2.56 -0.56 -21.28
CA GLU A 229 1.36 0.28 -21.34
C GLU A 229 0.96 0.73 -19.94
N MET A 230 0.44 1.95 -19.85
CA MET A 230 -0.14 2.51 -18.64
C MET A 230 -1.60 2.84 -18.93
N ARG A 231 -2.42 2.89 -17.87
CA ARG A 231 -3.78 3.41 -17.97
C ARG A 231 -3.94 4.60 -17.05
N SER A 232 -4.42 5.71 -17.61
CA SER A 232 -4.83 6.89 -16.85
C SER A 232 -6.18 7.37 -17.38
N GLN A 233 -7.08 7.76 -16.47
CA GLN A 233 -8.44 8.20 -16.81
C GLN A 233 -9.15 7.24 -17.78
N SER A 234 -9.03 5.94 -17.52
CA SER A 234 -9.62 4.86 -18.33
C SER A 234 -9.06 4.70 -19.76
N THR A 235 -8.04 5.48 -20.15
CA THR A 235 -7.40 5.41 -21.48
C THR A 235 -6.06 4.70 -21.38
N TRP A 236 -5.81 3.75 -22.28
CA TRP A 236 -4.51 3.11 -22.42
C TRP A 236 -3.59 3.95 -23.30
N GLU A 237 -2.37 4.14 -22.85
CA GLU A 237 -1.29 4.79 -23.61
C GLU A 237 0.01 4.01 -23.43
N SER A 238 0.96 4.18 -24.35
CA SER A 238 2.27 3.56 -24.18
C SER A 238 2.99 4.16 -22.97
N ARG A 239 3.85 3.37 -22.32
CA ARG A 239 4.71 3.84 -21.23
C ARG A 239 5.53 5.07 -21.63
N ALA A 240 5.97 5.14 -22.88
CA ALA A 240 6.73 6.27 -23.40
C ALA A 240 5.88 7.57 -23.48
N GLU A 241 4.65 7.47 -23.95
CA GLU A 241 3.70 8.60 -24.00
C GLU A 241 3.33 9.06 -22.58
N TYR A 242 2.99 8.11 -21.70
CA TYR A 242 2.68 8.39 -20.29
C TYR A 242 3.80 9.20 -19.62
N PHE A 243 5.05 8.71 -19.69
CA PHE A 243 6.16 9.38 -19.03
C PHE A 243 6.59 10.67 -19.74
N SER A 244 6.31 10.82 -21.04
CA SER A 244 6.50 12.10 -21.73
C SER A 244 5.57 13.17 -21.14
N HIS A 245 4.29 12.83 -20.95
CA HIS A 245 3.32 13.69 -20.26
C HIS A 245 3.72 13.99 -18.82
N VAL A 246 4.22 13.00 -18.07
CA VAL A 246 4.72 13.18 -16.70
C VAL A 246 5.89 14.17 -16.66
N PHE A 247 6.86 14.04 -17.57
CA PHE A 247 8.00 14.96 -17.62
C PHE A 247 7.60 16.37 -18.07
N ASP A 248 6.59 16.52 -18.94
CA ASP A 248 5.98 17.83 -19.25
C ASP A 248 5.31 18.46 -18.03
N ALA A 249 4.57 17.66 -17.25
CA ALA A 249 3.99 18.13 -15.99
C ALA A 249 5.08 18.58 -15.01
N TYR A 250 6.17 17.84 -14.88
CA TYR A 250 7.32 18.23 -14.05
C TYR A 250 7.99 19.53 -14.52
N ARG A 251 8.11 19.76 -15.83
CA ARG A 251 8.56 21.05 -16.38
C ARG A 251 7.62 22.19 -15.99
N ALA A 252 6.32 21.98 -16.08
CA ALA A 252 5.32 22.99 -15.72
C ALA A 252 5.31 23.31 -14.22
N ILE A 253 5.53 22.30 -13.38
CA ILE A 253 5.64 22.45 -11.91
C ILE A 253 6.91 23.22 -11.52
N GLY A 254 8.04 22.88 -12.15
CA GLY A 254 9.35 23.45 -11.83
C GLY A 254 10.15 22.64 -10.80
N ALA A 255 11.47 22.58 -11.00
CA ALA A 255 12.37 21.73 -10.22
C ALA A 255 12.44 22.09 -8.72
N GLU A 256 12.28 23.36 -8.35
CA GLU A 256 12.32 23.80 -6.95
C GLU A 256 11.13 23.24 -6.17
N ARG A 257 9.91 23.44 -6.67
CA ARG A 257 8.68 22.89 -6.06
C ARG A 257 8.70 21.37 -5.98
N LEU A 258 9.24 20.68 -6.98
CA LEU A 258 9.42 19.21 -6.92
C LEU A 258 10.41 18.78 -5.84
N ARG A 259 11.51 19.51 -5.63
CA ARG A 259 12.46 19.23 -4.54
C ARG A 259 11.82 19.42 -3.17
N GLU A 260 11.05 20.49 -2.99
CA GLU A 260 10.30 20.74 -1.76
C GLU A 260 9.31 19.59 -1.48
N ALA A 261 8.54 19.20 -2.50
CA ALA A 261 7.59 18.09 -2.43
C ALA A 261 8.25 16.76 -2.04
N MET A 262 9.36 16.42 -2.70
CA MET A 262 10.12 15.21 -2.38
C MET A 262 10.68 15.25 -0.97
N SER A 263 11.22 16.39 -0.55
CA SER A 263 11.82 16.56 0.78
C SER A 263 10.76 16.51 1.89
N GLY A 264 9.55 16.99 1.62
CA GLY A 264 8.39 16.88 2.51
C GLY A 264 7.81 15.46 2.58
N ASN A 265 8.12 14.59 1.61
CA ASN A 265 7.68 13.19 1.62
C ASN A 265 8.78 12.27 2.16
N GLY A 266 8.76 12.02 3.47
CA GLY A 266 9.78 11.19 4.13
C GLY A 266 9.79 9.73 3.69
N GLU A 267 8.64 9.16 3.29
CA GLU A 267 8.59 7.77 2.77
C GLU A 267 9.31 7.66 1.43
N LEU A 268 9.05 8.60 0.51
CA LEU A 268 9.70 8.70 -0.80
C LEU A 268 11.20 8.91 -0.64
N THR A 269 11.60 9.85 0.23
CA THR A 269 13.01 10.13 0.49
C THR A 269 13.73 8.89 1.05
N ALA A 270 13.12 8.20 2.02
CA ALA A 270 13.70 6.99 2.59
C ALA A 270 13.80 5.85 1.56
N TYR A 271 12.81 5.73 0.67
CA TYR A 271 12.84 4.78 -0.44
C TYR A 271 14.01 5.02 -1.40
N LEU A 272 14.20 6.26 -1.88
CA LEU A 272 15.31 6.59 -2.78
C LEU A 272 16.67 6.35 -2.12
N GLN A 273 16.79 6.61 -0.81
CA GLN A 273 18.01 6.27 -0.06
C GLN A 273 18.26 4.76 -0.02
N ARG A 274 17.23 3.94 0.25
CA ARG A 274 17.37 2.47 0.22
C ARG A 274 17.72 1.96 -1.18
N PHE A 275 17.13 2.53 -2.23
CA PHE A 275 17.46 2.21 -3.62
C PHE A 275 18.92 2.53 -3.96
N ARG A 276 19.41 3.73 -3.62
CA ARG A 276 20.82 4.10 -3.87
C ARG A 276 21.79 3.19 -3.13
N ARG A 277 21.46 2.77 -1.90
CA ARG A 277 22.26 1.81 -1.13
C ARG A 277 22.25 0.41 -1.75
N SER A 278 21.14 -0.03 -2.34
CA SER A 278 21.07 -1.35 -2.99
C SER A 278 21.89 -1.43 -4.29
N LYS A 279 22.18 -0.28 -4.92
CA LYS A 279 23.07 -0.17 -6.09
C LYS A 279 24.56 -0.09 -5.75
N GLY A 280 24.91 0.32 -4.53
CA GLY A 280 26.27 0.23 -4.04
C GLY A 280 26.67 -1.23 -3.81
N ALA A 281 27.97 -1.56 -3.89
CA ALA A 281 28.46 -2.80 -3.31
C ALA A 281 28.01 -2.82 -1.85
N VAL A 282 27.04 -3.66 -1.52
CA VAL A 282 26.37 -3.61 -0.21
C VAL A 282 27.44 -3.72 0.86
N GLN A 283 27.79 -2.60 1.48
CA GLN A 283 28.85 -2.58 2.47
C GLN A 283 28.34 -3.33 3.69
N PHE A 284 29.24 -4.06 4.33
CA PHE A 284 28.97 -4.79 5.59
C PHE A 284 28.17 -3.94 6.59
N GLU A 285 28.45 -2.64 6.64
CA GLU A 285 27.80 -1.66 7.49
C GLU A 285 26.30 -1.44 7.17
N ASP A 286 25.90 -1.50 5.90
CA ASP A 286 24.49 -1.35 5.50
C ASP A 286 23.68 -2.61 5.83
N ARG A 287 24.27 -3.80 5.65
CA ARG A 287 23.67 -5.06 6.09
C ARG A 287 23.54 -5.10 7.61
N ARG A 288 24.54 -4.57 8.31
CA ARG A 288 24.53 -4.46 9.77
C ARG A 288 23.39 -3.58 10.24
N LYS A 289 23.23 -2.39 9.66
CA LYS A 289 22.12 -1.47 9.99
C LYS A 289 20.75 -2.06 9.70
N LEU A 290 20.63 -2.83 8.62
CA LEU A 290 19.41 -3.58 8.30
C LEU A 290 19.09 -4.59 9.42
N VAL A 291 20.05 -5.44 9.80
CA VAL A 291 19.87 -6.40 10.91
C VAL A 291 19.52 -5.68 12.22
N GLU A 292 20.23 -4.62 12.56
CA GLU A 292 19.94 -3.79 13.75
C GLU A 292 18.53 -3.19 13.72
N SER A 293 18.09 -2.72 12.55
CA SER A 293 16.71 -2.25 12.37
C SER A 293 15.70 -3.38 12.56
N LEU A 294 15.97 -4.59 12.06
CA LEU A 294 15.09 -5.74 12.26
C LEU A 294 14.98 -6.09 13.76
N TYR A 295 16.07 -6.06 14.51
CA TYR A 295 16.04 -6.26 15.97
C TYR A 295 15.20 -5.19 16.69
N ARG A 296 15.41 -3.92 16.38
CA ARG A 296 14.61 -2.82 16.96
C ARG A 296 13.13 -2.97 16.61
N THR A 297 12.83 -3.26 15.35
CA THR A 297 11.46 -3.32 14.85
C THR A 297 10.72 -4.57 15.32
N PHE A 298 11.35 -5.73 15.30
CA PHE A 298 10.69 -7.01 15.60
C PHE A 298 10.81 -7.43 17.06
N LEU A 299 11.91 -7.10 17.73
CA LEU A 299 12.21 -7.57 19.09
C LEU A 299 12.23 -6.44 20.13
N GLY A 300 12.05 -5.18 19.70
CA GLY A 300 11.98 -4.03 20.60
C GLY A 300 13.29 -3.75 21.36
N ARG A 301 14.42 -4.30 20.88
CA ARG A 301 15.73 -4.16 21.52
C ARG A 301 16.86 -4.04 20.50
N GLU A 302 18.03 -3.62 20.97
CA GLU A 302 19.26 -3.69 20.19
C GLU A 302 19.84 -5.12 20.17
N PRO A 303 20.46 -5.55 19.05
CA PRO A 303 21.21 -6.79 19.02
C PRO A 303 22.59 -6.65 19.66
N ASN A 304 23.15 -7.76 20.11
CA ASN A 304 24.58 -7.85 20.43
C ASN A 304 25.42 -8.12 19.16
N SER A 305 26.75 -7.97 19.27
CA SER A 305 27.67 -8.13 18.13
C SER A 305 27.66 -9.54 17.52
N GLY A 306 27.44 -10.59 18.31
CA GLY A 306 27.35 -11.97 17.84
C GLY A 306 26.08 -12.24 17.05
N GLU A 307 24.95 -11.68 17.50
CA GLU A 307 23.66 -11.72 16.81
C GLU A 307 23.72 -11.05 15.44
N VAL A 308 24.29 -9.84 15.38
CA VAL A 308 24.52 -9.14 14.11
C VAL A 308 25.35 -10.01 13.17
N LEU A 309 26.45 -10.58 13.64
CA LEU A 309 27.34 -11.41 12.81
C LEU A 309 26.64 -12.67 12.27
N HIS A 310 25.84 -13.35 13.10
CA HIS A 310 25.08 -14.54 12.71
C HIS A 310 24.09 -14.26 11.57
N HIS A 311 23.39 -13.14 11.68
CA HIS A 311 22.41 -12.72 10.70
C HIS A 311 23.02 -12.18 9.41
N LEU A 312 24.18 -11.52 9.50
CA LEU A 312 24.98 -11.15 8.32
C LEU A 312 25.47 -12.36 7.54
N GLN A 313 25.98 -13.38 8.23
CA GLN A 313 26.37 -14.65 7.60
C GLN A 313 25.19 -15.38 6.98
N SER A 314 24.01 -15.31 7.61
CA SER A 314 22.78 -15.88 7.06
C SER A 314 22.31 -15.14 5.82
N LEU A 315 22.43 -13.81 5.79
CA LEU A 315 22.13 -12.99 4.61
C LEU A 315 23.06 -13.35 3.44
N GLU A 316 24.34 -13.57 3.71
CA GLU A 316 25.33 -13.94 2.69
C GLU A 316 25.11 -15.35 2.12
N SER A 317 24.71 -16.30 2.95
CA SER A 317 24.58 -17.71 2.56
C SER A 317 23.20 -18.10 2.07
N ARG A 318 22.15 -17.43 2.55
CA ARG A 318 20.75 -17.83 2.34
C ARG A 318 19.86 -16.69 1.81
N GLY A 319 20.43 -15.52 1.57
CA GLY A 319 19.70 -14.36 1.07
C GLY A 319 18.75 -13.75 2.11
N PHE A 320 18.01 -12.72 1.67
CA PHE A 320 17.13 -11.93 2.54
C PHE A 320 15.93 -12.72 3.09
N ASP A 321 15.44 -13.71 2.35
CA ASP A 321 14.30 -14.56 2.75
C ASP A 321 14.58 -15.30 4.07
N ALA A 322 15.84 -15.70 4.32
CA ALA A 322 16.24 -16.33 5.56
C ALA A 322 16.24 -15.37 6.76
N LEU A 323 16.40 -14.07 6.53
CA LEU A 323 16.34 -13.06 7.60
C LEU A 323 14.90 -12.75 7.99
N VAL A 324 14.04 -12.57 6.98
CA VAL A 324 12.62 -12.24 7.18
C VAL A 324 11.82 -13.38 7.79
N THR A 325 12.24 -14.63 7.59
CA THR A 325 11.62 -15.79 8.23
C THR A 325 12.08 -15.97 9.68
N VAL A 326 13.37 -15.77 9.95
CA VAL A 326 13.95 -16.11 11.26
C VAL A 326 13.48 -15.20 12.40
N PHE A 327 13.30 -13.89 12.17
CA PHE A 327 12.84 -12.99 13.24
C PHE A 327 11.40 -13.29 13.69
N PRO A 328 10.39 -13.31 12.79
CA PRO A 328 9.01 -13.58 13.17
C PRO A 328 8.76 -15.04 13.61
N SER A 329 9.62 -15.98 13.21
CA SER A 329 9.56 -17.37 13.67
C SER A 329 10.38 -17.65 14.93
N SER A 330 11.06 -16.64 15.49
CA SER A 330 11.92 -16.84 16.67
C SER A 330 11.07 -17.02 17.93
N GLN A 331 11.53 -17.88 18.84
CA GLN A 331 10.91 -18.00 20.17
C GLN A 331 10.90 -16.66 20.90
N GLU A 332 11.90 -15.82 20.66
CA GLU A 332 12.00 -14.49 21.24
C GLU A 332 10.90 -13.55 20.76
N PHE A 333 10.60 -13.54 19.46
CA PHE A 333 9.47 -12.77 18.90
C PHE A 333 8.13 -13.21 19.50
N HIS A 334 7.89 -14.52 19.62
CA HIS A 334 6.68 -15.04 20.25
C HIS A 334 6.63 -14.72 21.76
N ALA A 335 7.75 -14.76 22.46
CA ALA A 335 7.86 -14.44 23.88
C ALA A 335 7.69 -12.92 24.17
N ALA A 336 8.13 -12.06 23.25
CA ALA A 336 7.87 -10.62 23.27
C ALA A 336 6.39 -10.28 22.97
N GLY A 337 5.55 -11.29 22.76
CA GLY A 337 4.11 -11.15 22.55
C GLY A 337 3.70 -11.04 21.10
N GLY A 338 4.53 -11.50 20.16
CA GLY A 338 4.14 -11.78 18.77
C GLY A 338 3.49 -10.59 18.05
N GLY A 339 4.01 -9.39 18.26
CA GLY A 339 3.35 -8.14 17.85
C GLY A 339 2.83 -7.28 18.99
N ARG A 340 3.53 -7.23 20.14
CA ARG A 340 3.25 -6.17 21.13
C ARG A 340 3.66 -4.83 20.54
N THR A 341 2.63 -4.03 20.26
CA THR A 341 2.61 -2.57 20.15
C THR A 341 3.96 -1.95 19.84
N LEU A 342 4.15 -1.61 18.56
CA LEU A 342 5.01 -0.50 18.17
C LEU A 342 4.51 0.75 18.91
N ASP A 343 4.92 0.95 20.16
CA ASP A 343 5.03 2.27 20.75
C ASP A 343 6.29 2.92 20.17
N ALA A 344 6.26 3.06 18.85
CA ALA A 344 7.19 3.85 18.08
C ALA A 344 6.34 4.98 17.53
N ARG A 345 6.37 6.11 18.23
CA ARG A 345 6.17 7.41 17.62
C ARG A 345 7.05 7.47 16.37
N PHE A 346 6.47 7.11 15.23
CA PHE A 346 6.96 7.57 13.95
C PHE A 346 6.68 9.07 13.93
N PRO A 347 7.69 9.94 13.81
CA PRO A 347 7.46 11.36 13.66
C PRO A 347 7.00 11.60 12.22
N PHE A 348 5.74 11.33 11.96
CA PHE A 348 5.01 11.84 10.80
C PHE A 348 3.72 12.49 11.29
N ASN A 349 3.85 13.39 12.26
CA ASN A 349 2.93 14.52 12.39
C ASN A 349 3.64 15.68 11.68
N GLY A 350 3.26 15.89 10.43
CA GLY A 350 3.36 17.22 9.83
C GLY A 350 2.04 17.91 10.16
N ASP A 351 2.11 18.94 10.99
CA ASP A 351 1.08 19.98 11.07
C ASP A 351 0.90 20.63 9.69
#